data_AF-A0A068WXB3-F1
#
_entry.id   AF-A0A068WXB3-F1
#
_cell.length_a   1.000
_cell.length_b   1.000
_cell.length_c   1.000
_cell.angle_alpha   90.00
_cell.angle_beta   90.00
_cell.angle_gamma   90.00
#
_symmetry.space_group_name_H-M   'P 1'
#
loop_
_entity.id
_entity.type
_entity.pdbx_description
1 polymer ?
#
loop_
_entity_poly.entity_id
_entity_poly.type
_entity_poly.pdbx_seq_one_letter_code
_entity_poly.pdbx_strand_id
1 'polypeptide(L)'
;MIPIVLGAFKDDYESSLPPHSYINVDDYKSIHDLANYLLYLDKNDTAYAAYFAWKEHGRFCVSLWSLSTSTLCVCVSDRHHS
;
A
#
# COMPACT_ATOMS: atom_id res chain seq x y z
N MET A 1 -3.78 8.12 -4.34
CA MET A 1 -4.59 6.91 -4.19
C MET A 1 -3.90 5.94 -3.25
N ILE A 2 -4.64 5.30 -2.35
CA ILE A 2 -4.14 4.31 -1.38
C ILE A 2 -4.62 2.92 -1.83
N PRO A 3 -3.74 1.91 -1.96
CA PRO A 3 -4.15 0.54 -2.26
C PRO A 3 -4.90 -0.10 -1.08
N ILE A 4 -6.01 -0.78 -1.38
CA ILE A 4 -6.70 -1.69 -0.46
C ILE A 4 -6.39 -3.11 -0.95
N VAL A 5 -5.75 -3.92 -0.12
CA VAL A 5 -5.20 -5.23 -0.51
C VAL A 5 -5.88 -6.38 0.23
N LEU A 6 -5.92 -7.54 -0.40
CA LEU A 6 -6.51 -8.77 0.12
C LEU A 6 -5.81 -9.97 -0.52
N GLY A 7 -5.54 -11.03 0.25
CA GLY A 7 -5.29 -12.37 -0.27
C GLY A 7 -3.86 -12.93 -0.13
N ALA A 8 -2.81 -12.10 -0.10
CA ALA A 8 -1.46 -12.57 0.23
C ALA A 8 -1.26 -12.67 1.76
N PHE A 9 -0.25 -13.42 2.19
CA PHE A 9 0.09 -13.47 3.61
C PHE A 9 0.61 -12.10 4.07
N LYS A 10 0.34 -11.75 5.33
CA LYS A 10 0.76 -10.47 5.91
C LYS A 10 2.26 -10.23 5.77
N ASP A 11 3.06 -11.27 6.01
CA ASP A 11 4.52 -11.23 5.89
C ASP A 11 4.99 -10.89 4.46
N ASP A 12 4.26 -11.30 3.43
CA ASP A 12 4.58 -10.98 2.03
C ASP A 12 4.43 -9.47 1.78
N TYR A 13 3.39 -8.85 2.35
CA TYR A 13 3.19 -7.41 2.25
C TYR A 13 4.22 -6.63 3.07
N GLU A 14 4.50 -7.06 4.30
CA GLU A 14 5.46 -6.39 5.18
C GLU A 14 6.89 -6.45 4.63
N SER A 15 7.26 -7.53 3.95
CA SER A 15 8.57 -7.68 3.31
C SER A 15 8.71 -6.92 1.98
N SER A 16 7.59 -6.72 1.27
CA SER A 16 7.60 -6.19 -0.11
C SER A 16 7.19 -4.73 -0.21
N LEU A 17 6.35 -4.23 0.71
CA LEU A 17 5.76 -2.90 0.63
C LEU A 17 6.30 -1.99 1.73
N PRO A 18 6.41 -0.68 1.48
CA PRO A 18 6.72 0.26 2.54
C PRO A 18 5.69 0.16 3.68
N PRO A 19 6.11 0.29 4.94
CA PRO A 19 5.18 0.33 6.05
C PRO A 19 4.21 1.50 5.86
N HIS A 20 2.95 1.29 6.26
CA HIS A 20 1.91 2.31 6.19
C HIS A 20 1.62 2.86 4.77
N SER A 21 1.86 2.06 3.72
CA SER A 21 1.58 2.45 2.33
C SER A 21 0.29 1.84 1.74
N TYR A 22 -0.37 0.93 2.46
CA TYR A 22 -1.54 0.19 2.03
C TYR A 22 -2.50 -0.07 3.19
N ILE A 23 -3.74 -0.46 2.89
CA ILE A 23 -4.72 -0.91 3.86
C ILE A 23 -5.00 -2.39 3.61
N ASN A 24 -4.68 -3.26 4.57
CA ASN A 24 -5.02 -4.68 4.49
C ASN A 24 -6.44 -4.90 5.01
N VAL A 25 -7.27 -5.58 4.23
CA VAL A 25 -8.64 -5.94 4.66
C VAL A 25 -8.61 -6.85 5.89
N ASP A 26 -7.61 -7.74 6.00
CA ASP A 26 -7.50 -8.73 7.08
C ASP A 26 -7.14 -8.11 8.45
N ASP A 27 -6.70 -6.84 8.49
CA ASP A 27 -6.44 -6.14 9.74
C ASP A 27 -7.74 -5.69 10.47
N TYR A 28 -8.90 -5.83 9.81
CA TYR A 28 -10.20 -5.42 10.35
C TYR A 28 -11.05 -6.63 10.72
N LYS A 29 -11.76 -6.54 11.85
CA LYS A 29 -12.63 -7.62 12.34
C LYS A 29 -13.85 -7.86 11.43
N SER A 30 -14.26 -6.84 10.68
CA SER A 30 -15.38 -6.92 9.75
C SER A 30 -15.23 -5.89 8.62
N ILE A 31 -15.92 -6.14 7.51
CA ILE A 31 -16.00 -5.18 6.38
C ILE A 31 -16.65 -3.86 6.82
N HIS A 32 -17.56 -3.90 7.79
CA HIS A 32 -18.17 -2.69 8.36
C HIS A 32 -17.14 -1.82 9.08
N ASP A 33 -16.21 -2.43 9.82
CA ASP A 33 -15.13 -1.69 10.50
C ASP A 33 -14.17 -1.06 9.50
N LEU A 34 -13.84 -1.78 8.42
CA LEU A 34 -13.07 -1.21 7.31
C LEU A 34 -13.80 -0.03 6.68
N ALA A 35 -15.09 -0.16 6.37
CA ALA A 35 -15.88 0.92 5.79
C ALA A 35 -15.91 2.17 6.69
N ASN A 36 -16.08 1.99 8.01
CA ASN A 36 -16.02 3.09 8.96
C ASN A 36 -14.66 3.78 8.98
N TYR A 37 -13.57 2.99 8.87
CA TYR A 37 -12.23 3.56 8.79
C TYR A 37 -12.00 4.35 7.50
N LEU A 38 -12.49 3.86 6.35
CA LEU A 38 -12.42 4.58 5.09
C LEU A 38 -13.21 5.90 5.13
N LEU A 39 -14.39 5.91 5.77
CA LEU A 39 -15.18 7.13 5.99
C LEU A 39 -14.48 8.12 6.93
N TYR A 40 -13.69 7.62 7.89
CA TYR A 40 -12.83 8.47 8.72
C TYR A 40 -11.70 9.09 7.89
N LEU A 41 -11.03 8.31 7.05
CA LEU A 41 -9.96 8.81 6.17
C LEU A 41 -10.46 9.86 5.18
N ASP A 42 -11.64 9.67 4.61
CA ASP A 42 -12.29 10.63 3.70
C ASP A 42 -12.50 12.01 4.32
N LYS A 43 -12.68 12.07 5.65
CA LYS A 43 -12.92 13.32 6.40
C LYS A 43 -11.68 13.89 7.07
N ASN A 44 -10.56 13.17 7.05
CA ASN A 44 -9.35 13.54 7.77
C ASN A 44 -8.14 13.54 6.83
N ASP A 45 -7.92 14.70 6.20
CA ASP A 45 -6.82 14.91 5.26
C ASP A 45 -5.45 14.58 5.86
N THR A 46 -5.23 14.86 7.15
CA THR A 46 -3.96 14.55 7.84
C THR A 46 -3.75 13.04 7.93
N ALA A 47 -4.79 12.30 8.32
CA ALA A 47 -4.70 10.84 8.39
C ALA A 47 -4.54 10.21 7.00
N TYR A 48 -5.23 10.75 5.99
CA TYR A 48 -5.07 10.32 4.60
C TYR A 48 -3.65 10.61 4.07
N ALA A 49 -3.11 11.80 4.36
CA ALA A 49 -1.78 12.21 3.93
C ALA A 49 -0.67 11.35 4.54
N ALA A 50 -0.86 10.84 5.77
CA ALA A 50 0.12 9.99 6.44
C ALA A 50 0.47 8.71 5.64
N TYR A 51 -0.48 8.17 4.87
CA TYR A 51 -0.26 7.02 3.99
C TYR A 51 0.69 7.30 2.81
N PHE A 52 1.09 8.55 2.60
CA PHE A 52 2.02 8.94 1.54
C PHE A 52 3.40 9.33 2.06
N ALA A 53 3.64 9.28 3.37
CA ALA A 53 4.93 9.62 3.99
C ALA A 53 6.09 8.78 3.45
N TRP A 54 5.83 7.52 3.07
CA TRP A 54 6.84 6.65 2.46
C TRP A 54 7.46 7.23 1.18
N LYS A 55 6.76 8.12 0.46
CA LYS A 55 7.27 8.73 -0.78
C LYS A 55 8.50 9.60 -0.54
N GLU A 56 8.65 10.15 0.66
CA GLU A 56 9.83 10.94 1.04
C GLU A 56 11.10 10.07 1.08
N HIS A 57 10.94 8.75 1.22
CA HIS A 57 12.04 7.81 1.37
C HIS A 57 12.53 7.23 0.02
N GLY A 58 11.95 7.69 -1.10
CA GLY A 58 12.43 7.40 -2.45
C GLY A 58 11.65 6.31 -3.21
N ARG A 59 12.34 5.62 -4.13
CA ARG A 59 11.72 4.60 -5.00
C ARG A 59 11.67 3.25 -4.31
N PHE A 60 10.49 2.66 -4.24
CA PHE A 60 10.30 1.29 -3.78
C PHE A 60 10.06 0.38 -4.96
N CYS A 61 10.84 -0.69 -5.04
CA CYS A 61 10.81 -1.61 -6.16
C CYS A 61 10.40 -2.98 -5.62
N VAL A 62 9.21 -3.43 -6.02
CA VAL A 62 8.69 -4.75 -5.69
C VAL A 62 9.11 -5.70 -6.80
N SER A 63 9.85 -6.75 -6.46
CA SER A 63 10.18 -7.82 -7.39
C SER A 63 9.03 -8.82 -7.41
N LEU A 64 8.18 -8.76 -8.43
CA LEU A 64 7.18 -9.79 -8.67
C LEU A 64 7.86 -10.94 -9.41
N TRP A 65 7.74 -12.15 -8.87
CA TRP A 65 8.13 -13.36 -9.59
C TRP A 65 7.20 -13.52 -10.80
N SER A 66 7.80 -13.46 -11.99
CA SER A 66 7.13 -13.76 -13.25
C SER A 66 7.36 -15.24 -13.58
N LEU A 67 6.32 -15.91 -14.11
CA LEU A 67 6.42 -17.28 -14.62
C LEU A 67 7.37 -17.39 -15.84
N SER A 68 7.68 -16.26 -16.47
CA SER A 68 8.80 -16.12 -17.42
C SER A 68 10.06 -15.74 -16.64
N THR A 69 11.18 -16.43 -16.90
CA THR A 69 12.52 -16.31 -16.26
C THR A 69 13.12 -14.90 -16.06
N SER A 70 12.42 -13.84 -16.43
CA SER A 70 12.78 -12.44 -16.13
C SER A 70 11.93 -11.91 -14.97
N THR A 71 12.57 -11.59 -13.84
CA THR A 71 11.93 -10.88 -12.73
C THR A 71 11.42 -9.53 -13.21
N LEU A 72 10.11 -9.28 -13.12
CA LEU A 72 9.56 -7.95 -13.39
C LEU A 72 9.68 -7.13 -12.11
N CYS A 73 10.51 -6.09 -12.17
CA CYS A 73 10.64 -5.13 -11.09
C CYS A 73 9.59 -4.03 -11.29
N VAL A 74 8.54 -4.00 -10.45
CA VAL A 74 7.57 -2.91 -10.46
C VAL A 74 8.04 -1.87 -9.45
N CYS A 75 8.62 -0.78 -9.95
CA CYS A 75 8.98 0.35 -9.11
C CYS A 75 7.77 1.25 -8.90
N VAL A 76 7.28 1.30 -7.67
CA VAL A 76 6.30 2.28 -7.21
C VAL A 76 7.09 3.56 -6.87
N SER A 77 7.07 4.51 -7.80
CA SER A 77 7.65 5.84 -7.64
C SER A 77 6.57 6.87 -7.89
N ASP A 78 6.49 7.90 -7.04
CA ASP A 78 5.73 9.10 -7.38
C ASP A 78 6.48 9.81 -8.52
N ARG A 79 5.89 9.87 -9.71
CA ARG A 79 6.40 10.74 -10.79
C ARG A 79 5.93 12.16 -10.50
N HIS A 80 6.62 12.85 -9.61
CA HIS A 80 6.67 14.31 -9.70
C HIS A 80 7.75 14.67 -10.73
N HIS A 81 7.31 14.80 -11.98
CA HIS A 81 8.04 15.55 -12.99
C HIS A 81 7.66 17.03 -12.77
N SER A 82 8.63 17.83 -12.34
CA SER A 82 8.65 19.28 -12.53
C SER A 82 10.05 19.65 -12.96
#